data_AF-A0A9P6YR78-F1
#
_entry.id   AF-A0A9P6YR78-F1
#
_cell.length_a   1.000
_cell.length_b   1.000
_cell.length_c   1.000
_cell.angle_alpha   90.00
_cell.angle_beta   90.00
_cell.angle_gamma   90.00
#
_symmetry.space_group_name_H-M   'P 1'
#
loop_
_entity.id
_entity.type
_entity.pdbx_description
1 polymer ?
#
loop_
_entity_poly.entity_id
_entity_poly.type
_entity_poly.pdbx_seq_one_letter_code
_entity_poly.pdbx_strand_id
1 'polypeptide(L)'
;MALASKLKGIPYKWRQVVLGCTICVFVYATFYYTTYRSTSATDEAKKNYYFTEKLEPPAPLESMIISQRTHGFDNFESRLPQIQTIFNTESWKERVVREERAESIKKAFMHGWTGYKTHALGHDELKPLSVEPSDPFGGMGATMVDSLSTMLVMGLDDEFDQVLSLIEEIDFKVDTDISVFETTIRYLGGLLSAYELSDNPRKHILLVKANELGEVLLPAFDTKFGIPYYKFNPVTKEGINNSTYLADMATVQLEFFTLSHYTGNPVYAKKAQAITDFLDSTEYAHGTRLPGLYPNEVNLYAGYFSDSIVSFGAMGDSAYEVI
;
A
#
# COMPACT_ATOMS: atom_id res chain seq x y z
N MET A 1 -38.26 3.54 50.32
CA MET A 1 -38.89 3.80 51.63
C MET A 1 -39.40 2.55 52.38
N ALA A 2 -39.58 1.38 51.74
CA ALA A 2 -40.10 0.17 52.41
C ALA A 2 -39.10 -0.63 53.28
N LEU A 3 -37.79 -0.44 53.10
CA LEU A 3 -36.76 -1.21 53.85
C LEU A 3 -36.55 -0.66 55.28
N ALA A 4 -36.68 0.65 55.46
CA ALA A 4 -36.40 1.33 56.73
C ALA A 4 -37.42 0.97 57.83
N SER A 5 -38.67 0.65 57.47
CA SER A 5 -39.69 0.24 58.44
C SER A 5 -39.49 -1.19 58.96
N LYS A 6 -38.86 -2.08 58.17
CA LYS A 6 -38.59 -3.49 58.54
C LYS A 6 -37.34 -3.68 59.41
N LEU A 7 -36.48 -2.68 59.52
CA LEU A 7 -35.21 -2.77 60.28
C LEU A 7 -35.33 -2.32 61.75
N LYS A 8 -36.52 -1.90 62.21
CA LYS A 8 -36.74 -1.27 63.54
C LYS A 8 -36.39 -2.16 64.75
N GLY A 9 -36.30 -3.48 64.61
CA GLY A 9 -35.94 -4.42 65.69
C GLY A 9 -34.46 -4.83 65.77
N ILE A 10 -33.62 -4.40 64.82
CA ILE A 10 -32.22 -4.86 64.70
C ILE A 10 -31.28 -3.86 65.40
N PRO A 11 -30.26 -4.29 66.17
CA PRO A 11 -29.28 -3.38 66.78
C PRO A 11 -28.53 -2.52 65.72
N TYR A 12 -28.22 -1.27 66.06
CA TYR A 12 -27.65 -0.28 65.12
C TYR A 12 -26.42 -0.78 64.33
N LYS A 13 -25.49 -1.47 65.00
CA LYS A 13 -24.32 -2.12 64.40
C LYS A 13 -24.69 -3.04 63.22
N TRP A 14 -25.74 -3.83 63.37
CA TRP A 14 -26.17 -4.80 62.37
C TRP A 14 -26.98 -4.15 61.24
N ARG A 15 -27.65 -3.01 61.49
CA ARG A 15 -28.32 -2.24 60.43
C ARG A 15 -27.32 -1.70 59.40
N GLN A 16 -26.16 -1.23 59.85
CA GLN A 16 -25.09 -0.73 58.97
C GLN A 16 -24.51 -1.85 58.10
N VAL A 17 -24.31 -3.04 58.67
CA VAL A 17 -23.83 -4.22 57.93
C VAL A 17 -24.85 -4.68 56.88
N VAL A 18 -26.13 -4.76 57.25
CA VAL A 18 -27.20 -5.14 56.32
C VAL A 18 -27.34 -4.12 55.19
N LEU A 19 -27.27 -2.83 55.49
CA LEU A 19 -27.33 -1.77 54.49
C LEU A 19 -26.13 -1.84 53.53
N GLY A 20 -24.91 -2.03 54.06
CA GLY A 20 -23.69 -2.22 53.26
C GLY A 20 -23.77 -3.44 52.34
N CYS A 21 -24.21 -4.59 52.85
CA CYS A 21 -24.37 -5.80 52.05
C CYS A 21 -25.44 -5.62 50.95
N THR A 22 -26.54 -4.94 51.26
CA THR A 22 -27.61 -4.68 50.28
C THR A 22 -27.12 -3.76 49.16
N ILE A 23 -26.32 -2.74 49.48
CA ILE A 23 -25.70 -1.85 48.48
C ILE A 23 -24.71 -2.63 47.62
N CYS A 24 -23.83 -3.46 48.21
CA CYS A 24 -22.89 -4.27 47.45
C CYS A 24 -23.58 -5.24 46.49
N VAL A 25 -24.65 -5.91 46.94
CA VAL A 25 -25.45 -6.81 46.08
C VAL A 25 -26.11 -6.02 44.95
N PHE A 26 -26.64 -4.83 45.24
CA PHE A 26 -27.28 -4.00 44.22
C PHE A 26 -26.26 -3.50 43.19
N VAL A 27 -25.08 -3.04 43.61
CA VAL A 27 -24.00 -2.61 42.72
C VAL A 27 -23.50 -3.78 41.87
N TYR A 28 -23.26 -4.95 42.47
CA TYR A 28 -22.85 -6.15 41.74
C TYR A 28 -23.91 -6.61 40.74
N ALA A 29 -25.18 -6.67 41.14
CA ALA A 29 -26.28 -7.04 40.24
C ALA A 29 -26.44 -6.04 39.11
N THR A 30 -26.28 -4.74 39.37
CA THR A 30 -26.36 -3.70 38.33
C THR A 30 -25.18 -3.82 37.37
N PHE A 31 -23.95 -3.98 37.87
CA PHE A 31 -22.75 -4.16 37.04
C PHE A 31 -22.81 -5.45 36.20
N TYR A 32 -23.25 -6.56 36.80
CA TYR A 32 -23.44 -7.82 36.10
C TYR A 32 -24.51 -7.70 35.02
N TYR A 33 -25.65 -7.07 35.32
CA TYR A 33 -26.74 -6.89 34.38
C TYR A 33 -26.36 -5.94 33.22
N THR A 34 -25.62 -4.85 33.48
CA THR A 34 -25.16 -3.94 32.42
C THR A 34 -24.09 -4.59 31.54
N THR A 35 -23.15 -5.32 32.13
CA THR A 35 -22.07 -6.00 31.38
C THR A 35 -22.61 -7.17 30.55
N TYR A 36 -23.50 -7.97 31.12
CA TYR A 36 -24.17 -9.08 30.43
C TYR A 36 -25.06 -8.57 29.29
N ARG A 37 -25.82 -7.49 29.50
CA ARG A 37 -26.67 -6.92 28.46
C ARG A 37 -25.86 -6.32 27.31
N SER A 38 -24.68 -5.76 27.58
CA SER A 38 -23.72 -5.28 26.58
C SER A 38 -23.18 -6.43 25.70
N THR A 39 -22.86 -7.58 26.30
CA THR A 39 -22.39 -8.77 25.57
C THR A 39 -23.51 -9.44 24.77
N SER A 40 -24.72 -9.58 25.32
CA SER A 40 -25.85 -10.15 24.56
C SER A 40 -26.36 -9.24 23.43
N ALA A 41 -26.33 -7.92 23.62
CA ALA A 41 -26.74 -6.96 22.58
C ALA A 41 -25.74 -6.90 21.42
N THR A 42 -24.46 -7.20 21.68
CA THR A 42 -23.43 -7.26 20.62
C THR A 42 -23.51 -8.55 19.81
N ASP A 43 -23.91 -9.68 20.39
CA ASP A 43 -24.02 -10.95 19.66
C ASP A 43 -25.27 -11.04 18.76
N GLU A 44 -26.40 -10.49 19.20
CA GLU A 44 -27.62 -10.45 18.38
C GLU A 44 -27.54 -9.38 17.26
N ALA A 45 -26.87 -8.25 17.54
CA ALA A 45 -26.54 -7.27 16.51
C ALA A 45 -25.56 -7.86 15.47
N LYS A 46 -24.52 -8.59 15.88
CA LYS A 46 -23.61 -9.30 14.96
C LYS A 46 -24.35 -10.28 14.04
N LYS A 47 -25.42 -10.94 14.48
CA LYS A 47 -26.19 -11.82 13.58
C LYS A 47 -26.89 -11.09 12.42
N ASN A 48 -27.23 -9.81 12.60
CA ASN A 48 -27.95 -9.03 11.59
C ASN A 48 -27.03 -8.24 10.65
N TYR A 49 -25.73 -8.13 10.96
CA TYR A 49 -24.74 -7.43 10.13
C TYR A 49 -23.81 -8.36 9.34
N TYR A 50 -23.76 -9.65 9.69
CA TYR A 50 -22.94 -10.65 9.03
C TYR A 50 -23.87 -11.62 8.29
N PHE A 51 -23.65 -11.80 7.00
CA PHE A 51 -24.26 -12.89 6.24
C PHE A 51 -23.75 -14.19 6.85
N THR A 52 -24.53 -14.77 7.77
CA THR A 52 -24.18 -16.00 8.47
C THR A 52 -24.37 -17.25 7.59
N GLU A 53 -24.94 -17.07 6.40
CA GLU A 53 -24.93 -18.06 5.34
C GLU A 53 -23.72 -17.84 4.44
N LYS A 54 -22.99 -18.93 4.19
CA LYS A 54 -21.91 -19.00 3.20
C LYS A 54 -22.53 -18.66 1.85
N LEU A 55 -22.36 -17.42 1.37
CA LEU A 55 -22.75 -17.05 0.03
C LEU A 55 -21.86 -17.85 -0.91
N GLU A 56 -22.45 -18.77 -1.67
CA GLU A 56 -21.72 -19.39 -2.77
C GLU A 56 -21.38 -18.29 -3.78
N PRO A 57 -20.14 -18.24 -4.29
CA PRO A 57 -19.80 -17.29 -5.33
C PRO A 57 -20.80 -17.44 -6.48
N PRO A 58 -21.26 -16.34 -7.09
CA PRO A 58 -22.13 -16.44 -8.25
C PRO A 58 -21.44 -17.33 -9.30
N ALA A 59 -22.23 -18.19 -9.97
CA ALA A 59 -21.71 -19.00 -11.06
C ALA A 59 -20.92 -18.09 -12.01
N PRO A 60 -19.71 -18.50 -12.46
CA PRO A 60 -18.93 -17.72 -13.41
C PRO A 60 -19.85 -17.31 -14.57
N LEU A 61 -19.79 -16.04 -14.98
CA LEU A 61 -20.59 -15.56 -16.10
C LEU A 61 -20.36 -16.48 -17.31
N GLU A 62 -21.33 -17.32 -17.65
CA GLU A 62 -21.28 -18.23 -18.81
C GLU A 62 -21.00 -17.49 -20.12
N SER A 63 -21.20 -16.17 -20.14
CA SER A 63 -20.96 -15.29 -21.27
C SER A 63 -19.52 -14.80 -21.44
N MET A 64 -18.60 -15.07 -20.51
CA MET A 64 -17.16 -14.88 -20.78
C MET A 64 -16.60 -16.15 -21.44
N ILE A 65 -17.18 -16.53 -22.59
CA ILE A 65 -16.48 -17.40 -23.53
C ILE A 65 -15.31 -16.57 -24.05
N ILE A 66 -14.17 -16.71 -23.39
CA ILE A 66 -12.90 -16.13 -23.79
C ILE A 66 -12.55 -16.77 -25.13
N SER A 67 -12.90 -16.08 -26.22
CA SER A 67 -12.60 -16.52 -27.58
C SER A 67 -11.21 -16.08 -28.06
N GLN A 68 -10.55 -15.19 -27.31
CA GLN A 68 -9.24 -14.65 -27.65
C GLN A 68 -8.20 -15.09 -26.63
N ARG A 69 -7.18 -15.79 -27.12
CA ARG A 69 -5.92 -16.02 -26.43
C ARG A 69 -5.00 -14.89 -26.85
N THR A 70 -4.58 -14.06 -25.90
CA THR A 70 -3.57 -13.02 -26.15
C THR A 70 -2.22 -13.55 -25.70
N HIS A 71 -1.21 -13.46 -26.58
CA HIS A 71 0.16 -13.87 -26.25
C HIS A 71 0.95 -12.61 -25.85
N GLY A 72 1.37 -12.55 -24.60
CA GLY A 72 2.25 -11.52 -24.06
C GLY A 72 3.73 -11.82 -24.31
N PHE A 73 4.60 -11.05 -23.66
CA PHE A 73 6.04 -11.28 -23.66
C PHE A 73 6.36 -12.68 -23.10
N ASP A 74 7.38 -13.34 -23.66
CA ASP A 74 7.81 -14.71 -23.32
C ASP A 74 6.72 -15.80 -23.48
N ASN A 75 5.84 -15.67 -24.48
CA ASN A 75 4.72 -16.59 -24.74
C ASN A 75 3.70 -16.72 -23.61
N PHE A 76 3.64 -15.76 -22.67
CA PHE A 76 2.58 -15.73 -21.67
C PHE A 76 1.21 -15.75 -22.35
N GLU A 77 0.42 -16.79 -22.10
CA GLU A 77 -0.92 -16.92 -22.68
C GLU A 77 -1.95 -16.33 -21.72
N SER A 78 -2.39 -15.10 -22.01
CA SER A 78 -3.53 -14.52 -21.32
C SER A 78 -4.83 -15.02 -21.92
N ARG A 79 -5.71 -15.45 -21.02
CA ARG A 79 -7.11 -15.79 -21.31
C ARG A 79 -8.03 -14.58 -21.16
N LEU A 80 -7.50 -13.37 -21.15
CA LEU A 80 -8.32 -12.16 -21.15
C LEU A 80 -8.41 -11.61 -22.58
N PRO A 81 -9.57 -11.04 -22.96
CA PRO A 81 -9.69 -10.37 -24.25
C PRO A 81 -8.74 -9.18 -24.33
N GLN A 82 -8.30 -8.83 -25.54
CA GLN A 82 -7.51 -7.63 -25.74
C GLN A 82 -8.37 -6.40 -25.40
N ILE A 83 -7.93 -5.61 -24.41
CA ILE A 83 -8.54 -4.33 -24.05
C ILE A 83 -7.80 -3.14 -24.65
N GLN A 84 -6.54 -3.35 -25.05
CA GLN A 84 -5.68 -2.32 -25.64
C GLN A 84 -6.19 -1.94 -27.03
N THR A 85 -6.21 -0.63 -27.30
CA THR A 85 -6.58 -0.12 -28.62
C THR A 85 -5.61 -0.59 -29.71
N ILE A 86 -6.14 -0.83 -30.90
CA ILE A 86 -5.33 -1.09 -32.10
C ILE A 86 -5.19 0.24 -32.83
N PHE A 87 -3.98 0.79 -32.86
CA PHE A 87 -3.71 2.05 -33.55
C PHE A 87 -3.70 1.83 -35.08
N ASN A 88 -4.40 2.71 -35.81
CA ASN A 88 -4.33 2.75 -37.27
C ASN A 88 -3.00 3.35 -37.74
N THR A 89 -2.68 3.17 -39.03
CA THR A 89 -1.50 3.81 -39.63
C THR A 89 -1.62 5.33 -39.56
N GLU A 90 -0.61 5.97 -38.96
CA GLU A 90 -0.52 7.42 -38.84
C GLU A 90 -0.22 8.08 -40.20
N SER A 91 -0.99 9.11 -40.56
CA SER A 91 -0.71 9.92 -41.74
C SER A 91 0.44 10.91 -41.51
N TRP A 92 1.07 11.39 -42.58
CA TRP A 92 2.16 12.37 -42.45
C TRP A 92 1.75 13.65 -41.70
N LYS A 93 0.51 14.12 -41.89
CA LYS A 93 0.00 15.32 -41.19
C LYS A 93 -0.16 15.08 -39.68
N GLU A 94 -0.69 13.92 -39.30
CA GLU A 94 -0.83 13.54 -37.88
C GLU A 94 0.54 13.39 -37.22
N ARG A 95 1.49 12.78 -37.93
CA ARG A 95 2.88 12.64 -37.48
C ARG A 95 3.53 13.98 -37.17
N VAL A 96 3.43 14.96 -38.07
CA VAL A 96 4.01 16.31 -37.85
C VAL A 96 3.43 16.93 -36.57
N VAL A 97 2.11 16.88 -36.38
CA VAL A 97 1.46 17.42 -35.18
C VAL A 97 1.89 16.67 -33.92
N ARG A 98 2.02 15.34 -33.98
CA ARG A 98 2.49 14.53 -32.85
C ARG A 98 3.93 14.88 -32.47
N GLU A 99 4.82 15.02 -33.45
CA GLU A 99 6.23 15.37 -33.23
C GLU A 99 6.39 16.79 -32.65
N GLU A 100 5.63 17.77 -33.14
CA GLU A 100 5.60 19.12 -32.55
C GLU A 100 5.13 19.12 -31.09
N ARG A 101 4.12 18.31 -30.76
CA ARG A 101 3.61 18.16 -29.38
C ARG A 101 4.61 17.44 -28.48
N ALA A 102 5.22 16.36 -28.96
CA ALA A 102 6.25 15.63 -28.23
C ALA A 102 7.41 16.55 -27.85
N GLU A 103 7.86 17.39 -28.79
CA GLU A 103 8.94 18.35 -28.54
C GLU A 103 8.53 19.46 -27.57
N SER A 104 7.26 19.88 -27.61
CA SER A 104 6.72 20.83 -26.63
C SER A 104 6.68 20.23 -25.21
N ILE A 105 6.34 18.95 -25.08
CA ILE A 105 6.36 18.22 -23.79
C ILE A 105 7.80 18.06 -23.30
N LYS A 106 8.75 17.70 -24.18
CA LYS A 106 10.17 17.61 -23.83
C LYS A 106 10.72 18.95 -23.31
N LYS A 107 10.33 20.08 -23.92
CA LYS A 107 10.69 21.42 -23.41
C LYS A 107 10.08 21.71 -22.04
N ALA A 108 8.85 21.31 -21.78
CA ALA A 108 8.22 21.46 -20.47
C ALA A 108 8.92 20.63 -19.39
N PHE A 109 9.28 19.37 -19.70
CA PHE A 109 10.11 18.54 -18.84
C PHE A 109 11.44 19.22 -18.52
N MET A 110 12.17 19.66 -19.56
CA MET A 110 13.46 20.34 -19.38
C MET A 110 13.34 21.62 -18.56
N HIS A 111 12.24 22.37 -18.67
CA HIS A 111 11.99 23.53 -17.84
C HIS A 111 11.91 23.17 -16.35
N GLY A 112 11.08 22.17 -16.00
CA GLY A 112 10.94 21.68 -14.63
C GLY A 112 12.23 21.06 -14.10
N TRP A 113 12.85 20.18 -14.90
CA TRP A 113 14.12 19.52 -14.59
C TRP A 113 15.25 20.52 -14.34
N THR A 114 15.40 21.54 -15.20
CA THR A 114 16.44 22.57 -15.02
C THR A 114 16.23 23.35 -13.72
N GLY A 115 14.97 23.68 -13.40
CA GLY A 115 14.64 24.32 -12.12
C GLY A 115 15.04 23.45 -10.93
N TYR A 116 14.63 22.18 -10.93
CA TYR A 116 15.00 21.21 -9.90
C TYR A 116 16.51 21.07 -9.77
N LYS A 117 17.21 20.80 -10.87
CA LYS A 117 18.66 20.62 -10.92
C LYS A 117 19.44 21.84 -10.39
N THR A 118 18.89 23.04 -10.59
CA THR A 118 19.54 24.29 -10.12
C THR A 118 19.35 24.51 -8.62
N HIS A 119 18.21 24.12 -8.06
CA HIS A 119 17.77 24.61 -6.74
C HIS A 119 17.54 23.52 -5.69
N ALA A 120 17.42 22.26 -6.09
CA ALA A 120 17.05 21.16 -5.20
C ALA A 120 17.74 19.83 -5.59
N LEU A 121 18.80 19.85 -6.40
CA LEU A 121 19.50 18.62 -6.79
C LEU A 121 20.00 17.86 -5.55
N GLY A 122 19.71 16.57 -5.48
CA GLY A 122 20.00 15.73 -4.32
C GLY A 122 18.88 15.69 -3.27
N HIS A 123 18.00 16.68 -3.25
CA HIS A 123 16.78 16.67 -2.44
C HIS A 123 15.63 16.00 -3.19
N ASP A 124 14.57 15.63 -2.47
CA ASP A 124 13.46 14.90 -3.07
C ASP A 124 12.69 15.73 -4.10
N GLU A 125 12.39 16.99 -3.81
CA GLU A 125 11.61 17.86 -4.70
C GLU A 125 11.98 19.35 -4.55
N LEU A 126 11.61 20.14 -5.57
CA LEU A 126 11.69 21.60 -5.56
C LEU A 126 10.32 22.19 -5.22
N LYS A 127 10.27 23.15 -4.29
CA LYS A 127 9.11 24.04 -4.11
C LYS A 127 9.21 25.20 -5.12
N PRO A 128 8.43 25.20 -6.22
CA PRO A 128 8.70 26.07 -7.36
C PRO A 128 8.44 27.56 -7.09
N LEU A 129 7.59 27.90 -6.10
CA LEU A 129 7.27 29.29 -5.76
C LEU A 129 8.30 29.91 -4.81
N SER A 130 8.80 29.14 -3.85
CA SER A 130 9.80 29.61 -2.88
C SER A 130 11.23 29.36 -3.34
N VAL A 131 11.43 28.47 -4.32
CA VAL A 131 12.75 28.06 -4.82
C VAL A 131 13.59 27.39 -3.73
N GLU A 132 12.93 26.58 -2.91
CA GLU A 132 13.55 25.86 -1.78
C GLU A 132 13.37 24.35 -1.97
N PRO A 133 14.32 23.53 -1.49
CA PRO A 133 14.16 22.08 -1.46
C PRO A 133 13.09 21.62 -0.45
N SER A 134 12.66 20.38 -0.60
CA SER A 134 11.74 19.69 0.29
C SER A 134 12.03 18.19 0.22
N ASP A 135 12.01 17.51 1.37
CA ASP A 135 12.38 16.09 1.50
C ASP A 135 11.26 15.24 2.14
N PRO A 136 10.06 15.15 1.52
CA PRO A 136 8.96 14.36 2.08
C PRO A 136 9.14 12.84 1.91
N PHE A 137 10.14 12.39 1.16
CA PHE A 137 10.37 11.00 0.78
C PHE A 137 11.73 10.47 1.28
N GLY A 138 12.20 10.99 2.42
CA GLY A 138 13.41 10.53 3.09
C GLY A 138 14.70 11.24 2.66
N GLY A 139 14.62 12.23 1.76
CA GLY A 139 15.79 13.00 1.31
C GLY A 139 16.76 12.16 0.48
N MET A 140 16.22 11.21 -0.29
CA MET A 140 16.99 10.28 -1.13
C MET A 140 16.99 10.72 -2.60
N GLY A 141 16.41 11.89 -2.92
CA GLY A 141 16.42 12.44 -4.26
C GLY A 141 15.30 11.89 -5.15
N ALA A 142 14.07 11.80 -4.64
CA ALA A 142 12.90 11.30 -5.37
C ALA A 142 12.81 11.80 -6.82
N THR A 143 12.92 13.11 -7.06
CA THR A 143 12.82 13.69 -8.41
C THR A 143 13.95 13.20 -9.34
N MET A 144 15.16 12.94 -8.82
CA MET A 144 16.24 12.34 -9.63
C MET A 144 15.84 10.95 -10.13
N VAL A 145 15.37 10.10 -9.22
CA VAL A 145 15.05 8.71 -9.54
C VAL A 145 13.80 8.59 -10.42
N ASP A 146 12.72 9.31 -10.08
CA ASP A 146 11.47 9.34 -10.85
C ASP A 146 11.68 9.87 -12.29
N SER A 147 12.71 10.70 -12.50
CA SER A 147 12.98 11.29 -13.83
C SER A 147 13.77 10.37 -14.77
N LEU A 148 14.45 9.33 -14.28
CA LEU A 148 15.37 8.51 -15.08
C LEU A 148 14.71 7.88 -16.30
N SER A 149 13.59 7.18 -16.11
CA SER A 149 12.87 6.51 -17.21
C SER A 149 12.33 7.53 -18.21
N THR A 150 11.85 8.68 -17.74
CA THR A 150 11.39 9.78 -18.60
C THR A 150 12.53 10.32 -19.45
N MET A 151 13.73 10.51 -18.88
CA MET A 151 14.91 10.96 -19.62
C MET A 151 15.28 9.98 -20.75
N LEU A 152 15.26 8.68 -20.47
CA LEU A 152 15.53 7.65 -21.49
C LEU A 152 14.47 7.69 -22.61
N VAL A 153 13.18 7.72 -22.26
CA VAL A 153 12.08 7.80 -23.23
C VAL A 153 12.17 9.06 -24.10
N MET A 154 12.64 10.18 -23.53
CA MET A 154 12.81 11.44 -24.25
C MET A 154 14.15 11.54 -25.01
N GLY A 155 15.07 10.57 -24.90
CA GLY A 155 16.41 10.64 -25.46
C GLY A 155 17.22 11.80 -24.87
N LEU A 156 17.30 11.87 -23.55
CA LEU A 156 18.05 12.84 -22.76
C LEU A 156 19.25 12.17 -22.07
N ASP A 157 20.08 11.47 -22.86
CA ASP A 157 21.21 10.67 -22.36
C ASP A 157 22.20 11.47 -21.49
N ASP A 158 22.52 12.71 -21.85
CA ASP A 158 23.46 13.54 -21.08
C ASP A 158 22.94 13.89 -19.68
N GLU A 159 21.63 14.13 -19.56
CA GLU A 159 20.99 14.39 -18.26
C GLU A 159 20.89 13.11 -17.45
N PHE A 160 20.52 12.01 -18.09
CA PHE A 160 20.47 10.69 -17.47
C PHE A 160 21.82 10.28 -16.88
N ASP A 161 22.92 10.41 -17.64
CA ASP A 161 24.25 9.98 -17.19
C ASP A 161 24.74 10.80 -15.99
N GLN A 162 24.45 12.11 -15.96
CA GLN A 162 24.73 12.96 -14.81
C GLN A 162 23.98 12.50 -13.56
N VAL A 163 22.68 12.23 -13.70
CA VAL A 163 21.85 11.77 -12.58
C VAL A 163 22.26 10.38 -12.11
N LEU A 164 22.59 9.48 -13.04
CA LEU A 164 23.03 8.12 -12.69
C LEU A 164 24.27 8.14 -11.80
N SER A 165 25.23 9.03 -12.07
CA SER A 165 26.42 9.19 -11.23
C SER A 165 26.10 9.64 -9.79
N LEU A 166 25.02 10.41 -9.62
CA LEU A 166 24.56 10.84 -8.29
C LEU A 166 23.83 9.71 -7.57
N ILE A 167 23.06 8.92 -8.32
CA ILE A 167 22.30 7.78 -7.80
C ILE A 167 23.21 6.65 -7.32
N GLU A 168 24.32 6.42 -8.01
CA GLU A 168 25.34 5.43 -7.59
C GLU A 168 25.79 5.66 -6.15
N GLU A 169 25.92 6.93 -5.74
CA GLU A 169 26.40 7.38 -4.43
C GLU A 169 25.31 7.43 -3.33
N ILE A 170 24.03 7.20 -3.65
CA ILE A 170 22.94 7.28 -2.66
C ILE A 170 23.07 6.16 -1.62
N ASP A 171 23.00 6.49 -0.33
CA ASP A 171 22.75 5.52 0.73
C ASP A 171 21.25 5.52 1.09
N PHE A 172 20.55 4.43 0.76
CA PHE A 172 19.12 4.28 1.05
C PHE A 172 18.82 4.00 2.52
N LYS A 173 19.83 3.73 3.36
CA LYS A 173 19.65 3.46 4.79
C LYS A 173 19.54 4.74 5.62
N VAL A 174 18.53 5.54 5.31
CA VAL A 174 18.25 6.82 5.97
C VAL A 174 17.70 6.63 7.39
N ASP A 175 18.15 7.46 8.35
CA ASP A 175 17.65 7.44 9.73
C ASP A 175 16.42 8.35 9.91
N THR A 176 15.37 8.02 9.16
CA THR A 176 14.07 8.71 9.22
C THR A 176 12.96 7.76 8.79
N ASP A 177 11.73 8.10 9.13
CA ASP A 177 10.56 7.32 8.76
C ASP A 177 10.21 7.51 7.28
N ILE A 178 10.25 6.43 6.50
CA ILE A 178 9.88 6.42 5.09
C ILE A 178 8.61 5.60 4.86
N SER A 179 7.82 5.96 3.85
CA SER A 179 6.66 5.18 3.41
C SER A 179 7.11 4.02 2.55
N VAL A 180 6.74 2.78 2.92
CA VAL A 180 7.11 1.59 2.14
C VAL A 180 6.51 1.66 0.74
N PHE A 181 5.24 2.10 0.65
CA PHE A 181 4.53 2.29 -0.60
C PHE A 181 5.21 3.31 -1.52
N GLU A 182 5.42 4.54 -1.02
CA GLU A 182 6.03 5.62 -1.82
C GLU A 182 7.46 5.26 -2.22
N THR A 183 8.22 4.63 -1.32
CA THR A 183 9.60 4.21 -1.62
C THR A 183 9.63 3.11 -2.69
N THR A 184 8.65 2.19 -2.66
CA THR A 184 8.54 1.12 -3.66
C THR A 184 8.18 1.67 -5.04
N ILE A 185 7.09 2.41 -5.17
CA ILE A 185 6.59 2.83 -6.50
C ILE A 185 7.49 3.90 -7.16
N ARG A 186 8.15 4.76 -6.36
CA ARG A 186 9.03 5.83 -6.89
C ARG A 186 10.44 5.32 -7.14
N TYR A 187 11.11 4.92 -6.06
CA TYR A 187 12.54 4.63 -6.14
C TYR A 187 12.79 3.26 -6.72
N LEU A 188 12.18 2.20 -6.18
CA LEU A 188 12.38 0.85 -6.70
C LEU A 188 11.80 0.73 -8.12
N GLY A 189 10.57 1.22 -8.32
CA GLY A 189 9.94 1.30 -9.64
C GLY A 189 10.76 2.13 -10.65
N GLY A 190 11.23 3.31 -10.26
CA GLY A 190 12.05 4.18 -11.12
C GLY A 190 13.40 3.55 -11.50
N LEU A 191 14.10 2.93 -10.54
CA LEU A 191 15.36 2.22 -10.80
C LEU A 191 15.17 1.01 -11.72
N LEU A 192 14.14 0.19 -11.49
CA LEU A 192 13.83 -0.98 -12.31
C LEU A 192 13.35 -0.59 -13.72
N SER A 193 12.49 0.42 -13.83
CA SER A 193 12.03 0.95 -15.12
C SER A 193 13.21 1.48 -15.95
N ALA A 194 14.09 2.28 -15.32
CA ALA A 194 15.30 2.75 -15.98
C ALA A 194 16.24 1.59 -16.35
N TYR A 195 16.33 0.55 -15.53
CA TYR A 195 17.14 -0.65 -15.80
C TYR A 195 16.67 -1.38 -17.08
N GLU A 196 15.36 -1.53 -17.23
CA GLU A 196 14.79 -2.21 -18.40
C GLU A 196 14.98 -1.40 -19.70
N LEU A 197 14.97 -0.08 -19.60
CA LEU A 197 15.15 0.85 -20.71
C LEU A 197 16.61 1.17 -21.05
N SER A 198 17.57 0.83 -20.16
CA SER A 198 18.99 1.17 -20.31
C SER A 198 19.83 0.05 -20.93
N ASP A 199 20.97 0.46 -21.50
CA ASP A 199 22.05 -0.43 -21.95
C ASP A 199 23.17 -0.59 -20.91
N ASN A 200 24.11 -1.51 -21.14
CA ASN A 200 25.32 -1.63 -20.31
C ASN A 200 26.32 -0.49 -20.62
N PRO A 201 27.02 0.09 -19.62
CA PRO A 201 27.06 -0.31 -18.20
C PRO A 201 25.97 0.32 -17.32
N ARG A 202 25.19 1.30 -17.81
CA ARG A 202 24.15 2.04 -17.07
C ARG A 202 23.19 1.10 -16.33
N LYS A 203 22.77 0.05 -17.05
CA LYS A 203 21.92 -1.04 -16.57
C LYS A 203 22.47 -1.73 -15.32
N HIS A 204 23.78 -1.95 -15.22
CA HIS A 204 24.34 -2.66 -14.06
C HIS A 204 24.20 -1.85 -12.77
N ILE A 205 24.51 -0.55 -12.81
CA ILE A 205 24.44 0.36 -11.66
C ILE A 205 23.00 0.38 -11.11
N LEU A 206 22.01 0.55 -12.00
CA LEU A 206 20.60 0.61 -11.61
C LEU A 206 20.12 -0.65 -10.89
N LEU A 207 20.51 -1.85 -11.35
CA LEU A 207 20.12 -3.09 -10.70
C LEU A 207 20.78 -3.25 -9.32
N VAL A 208 22.05 -2.84 -9.19
CA VAL A 208 22.75 -2.86 -7.91
C VAL A 208 22.00 -1.97 -6.91
N LYS A 209 21.71 -0.72 -7.28
CA LYS A 209 20.95 0.22 -6.43
C LYS A 209 19.54 -0.27 -6.11
N ALA A 210 18.85 -0.87 -7.08
CA ALA A 210 17.53 -1.47 -6.87
C ALA A 210 17.58 -2.64 -5.87
N ASN A 211 18.59 -3.51 -5.95
CA ASN A 211 18.77 -4.60 -5.00
C ASN A 211 19.10 -4.09 -3.59
N GLU A 212 20.01 -3.11 -3.47
CA GLU A 212 20.33 -2.45 -2.20
C GLU A 212 19.07 -1.87 -1.54
N LEU A 213 18.25 -1.13 -2.30
CA LEU A 213 16.99 -0.59 -1.80
C LEU A 213 16.01 -1.70 -1.40
N GLY A 214 15.90 -2.76 -2.20
CA GLY A 214 15.08 -3.92 -1.87
C GLY A 214 15.48 -4.54 -0.53
N GLU A 215 16.78 -4.74 -0.29
CA GLU A 215 17.30 -5.24 0.99
C GLU A 215 16.98 -4.30 2.16
N VAL A 216 17.05 -2.98 1.93
CA VAL A 216 16.67 -1.97 2.93
C VAL A 216 15.18 -2.04 3.29
N LEU A 217 14.31 -2.36 2.33
CA LEU A 217 12.86 -2.44 2.55
C LEU A 217 12.39 -3.75 3.20
N LEU A 218 13.15 -4.85 3.09
CA LEU A 218 12.73 -6.17 3.62
C LEU A 218 12.29 -6.17 5.10
N PRO A 219 12.98 -5.47 6.03
CA PRO A 219 12.57 -5.41 7.43
C PRO A 219 11.18 -4.80 7.65
N ALA A 220 10.68 -3.99 6.72
CA ALA A 220 9.34 -3.43 6.83
C ALA A 220 8.24 -4.51 6.82
N PHE A 221 8.55 -5.69 6.27
CA PHE A 221 7.66 -6.86 6.22
C PHE A 221 7.85 -7.81 7.39
N ASP A 222 8.66 -7.47 8.40
CA ASP A 222 8.87 -8.31 9.59
C ASP A 222 7.78 -8.08 10.64
N THR A 223 6.53 -8.03 10.17
CA THR A 223 5.33 -8.04 11.00
C THR A 223 4.84 -9.46 11.21
N LYS A 224 3.92 -9.66 12.16
CA LYS A 224 3.37 -10.98 12.51
C LYS A 224 2.79 -11.75 11.32
N PHE A 225 2.20 -11.06 10.36
CA PHE A 225 1.55 -11.66 9.18
C PHE A 225 2.32 -11.42 7.88
N GLY A 226 3.50 -10.79 7.95
CA GLY A 226 4.27 -10.45 6.75
C GLY A 226 3.72 -9.28 5.93
N ILE A 227 2.68 -8.60 6.41
CA ILE A 227 2.11 -7.38 5.82
C ILE A 227 3.02 -6.21 6.18
N PRO A 228 3.49 -5.39 5.22
CA PRO A 228 4.43 -4.31 5.52
C PRO A 228 3.81 -3.22 6.41
N TYR A 229 4.66 -2.58 7.22
CA TYR A 229 4.28 -1.32 7.85
C TYR A 229 3.95 -0.25 6.80
N TYR A 230 3.03 0.66 7.12
CA TYR A 230 2.81 1.86 6.30
C TYR A 230 4.09 2.70 6.22
N LYS A 231 4.69 2.99 7.38
CA LYS A 231 5.97 3.68 7.52
C LYS A 231 6.90 2.94 8.46
N PHE A 232 8.19 2.97 8.17
CA PHE A 232 9.22 2.44 9.05
C PHE A 232 10.53 3.22 8.91
N ASN A 233 11.42 3.10 9.89
CA ASN A 233 12.77 3.65 9.84
C ASN A 233 13.77 2.55 9.40
N PRO A 234 14.50 2.72 8.27
CA PRO A 234 15.50 1.77 7.78
C PRO A 234 16.66 1.43 8.73
N VAL A 235 17.04 2.37 9.60
CA VAL A 235 18.15 2.21 10.55
C VAL A 235 17.70 1.43 11.78
N THR A 236 16.61 1.85 12.41
CA THR A 236 16.09 1.20 13.63
C THR A 236 15.31 -0.08 13.31
N LYS A 237 14.79 -0.19 12.08
CA LYS A 237 13.89 -1.24 11.59
C LYS A 237 12.54 -1.25 12.32
N GLU A 238 12.17 -0.14 12.94
CA GLU A 238 10.90 0.00 13.66
C GLU A 238 9.84 0.61 12.75
N GLY A 239 8.65 0.01 12.76
CA GLY A 239 7.48 0.54 12.08
C GLY A 239 6.69 1.53 12.93
N ILE A 240 5.97 2.43 12.28
CA ILE A 240 5.03 3.35 12.93
C ILE A 240 3.60 2.83 12.75
N ASN A 241 2.83 2.90 13.83
CA ASN A 241 1.44 2.46 13.91
C ASN A 241 1.25 0.96 13.66
N ASN A 242 0.10 0.45 14.09
CA ASN A 242 -0.29 -0.95 13.89
C ASN A 242 -1.37 -1.09 12.80
N SER A 243 -1.40 -0.16 11.85
CA SER A 243 -2.28 -0.24 10.68
C SER A 243 -1.57 0.17 9.40
N THR A 244 -2.10 -0.32 8.28
CA THR A 244 -1.68 0.03 6.92
C THR A 244 -2.91 0.12 6.02
N TYR A 245 -2.75 0.74 4.85
CA TYR A 245 -3.81 0.79 3.85
C TYR A 245 -3.67 -0.33 2.82
N LEU A 246 -4.78 -0.67 2.18
CA LEU A 246 -4.86 -1.69 1.14
C LEU A 246 -3.92 -1.38 -0.02
N ALA A 247 -4.00 -0.15 -0.55
CA ALA A 247 -3.07 0.33 -1.58
C ALA A 247 -1.61 0.19 -1.13
N ASP A 248 -1.30 0.62 0.09
CA ASP A 248 0.06 0.68 0.59
C ASP A 248 0.69 -0.70 0.78
N MET A 249 -0.08 -1.66 1.28
CA MET A 249 0.41 -3.03 1.46
C MET A 249 0.39 -3.84 0.17
N ALA A 250 -0.53 -3.54 -0.76
CA ALA A 250 -0.81 -4.37 -1.91
C ALA A 250 -0.44 -3.71 -3.25
N THR A 251 0.45 -2.72 -3.20
CA THR A 251 1.14 -2.13 -4.37
C THR A 251 2.65 -2.23 -4.20
N VAL A 252 3.10 -3.48 -4.07
CA VAL A 252 4.52 -3.85 -4.03
C VAL A 252 4.83 -4.99 -5.01
N GLN A 253 3.79 -5.60 -5.56
CA GLN A 253 3.82 -6.85 -6.31
C GLN A 253 4.69 -6.68 -7.54
N LEU A 254 4.37 -5.71 -8.38
CA LEU A 254 5.05 -5.50 -9.66
C LEU A 254 6.56 -5.32 -9.47
N GLU A 255 6.97 -4.42 -8.58
CA GLU A 255 8.37 -4.09 -8.33
C GLU A 255 9.12 -5.25 -7.66
N PHE A 256 8.53 -5.92 -6.67
CA PHE A 256 9.20 -7.01 -5.95
C PHE A 256 9.30 -8.29 -6.79
N PHE A 257 8.31 -8.60 -7.62
CA PHE A 257 8.40 -9.69 -8.60
C PHE A 257 9.49 -9.38 -9.63
N THR A 258 9.52 -8.15 -10.16
CA THR A 258 10.52 -7.71 -11.14
C THR A 258 11.93 -7.74 -10.56
N LEU A 259 12.11 -7.26 -9.32
CA LEU A 259 13.39 -7.32 -8.63
C LEU A 259 13.85 -8.77 -8.42
N SER A 260 12.95 -9.68 -8.03
CA SER A 260 13.28 -11.10 -7.88
C SER A 260 13.70 -11.73 -9.20
N HIS A 261 13.02 -11.38 -10.29
CA HIS A 261 13.33 -11.87 -11.62
C HIS A 261 14.77 -11.49 -12.01
N TYR A 262 15.14 -10.22 -11.86
CA TYR A 262 16.46 -9.74 -12.31
C TYR A 262 17.61 -10.04 -11.36
N THR A 263 17.35 -10.13 -10.04
CA THR A 263 18.39 -10.47 -9.05
C THR A 263 18.55 -11.98 -8.85
N GLY A 264 17.53 -12.77 -9.23
CA GLY A 264 17.44 -14.19 -8.89
C GLY A 264 17.14 -14.46 -7.41
N ASN A 265 16.94 -13.43 -6.59
CA ASN A 265 16.64 -13.58 -5.17
C ASN A 265 15.11 -13.69 -4.96
N PRO A 266 14.58 -14.87 -4.58
CA PRO A 266 13.13 -15.08 -4.51
C PRO A 266 12.48 -14.42 -3.28
N VAL A 267 13.24 -13.82 -2.37
CA VAL A 267 12.69 -13.25 -1.13
C VAL A 267 11.68 -12.13 -1.41
N TYR A 268 11.94 -11.28 -2.40
CA TYR A 268 11.06 -10.15 -2.71
C TYR A 268 9.70 -10.64 -3.23
N ALA A 269 9.70 -11.52 -4.23
CA ALA A 269 8.50 -12.14 -4.79
C ALA A 269 7.71 -12.91 -3.72
N LYS A 270 8.39 -13.60 -2.80
CA LYS A 270 7.72 -14.29 -1.69
C LYS A 270 7.02 -13.32 -0.73
N LYS A 271 7.63 -12.17 -0.42
CA LYS A 271 6.99 -11.14 0.42
C LYS A 271 5.75 -10.56 -0.28
N ALA A 272 5.86 -10.22 -1.56
CA ALA A 272 4.73 -9.75 -2.37
C ALA A 272 3.60 -10.80 -2.51
N GLN A 273 3.95 -12.05 -2.82
CA GLN A 273 2.97 -13.13 -2.96
C GLN A 273 2.21 -13.39 -1.66
N ALA A 274 2.89 -13.32 -0.51
CA ALA A 274 2.25 -13.52 0.79
C ALA A 274 1.12 -12.52 1.07
N ILE A 275 1.19 -11.30 0.54
CA ILE A 275 0.10 -10.30 0.64
C ILE A 275 -1.09 -10.73 -0.21
N THR A 276 -0.85 -11.22 -1.43
CA THR A 276 -1.90 -11.75 -2.31
C THR A 276 -2.57 -12.97 -1.65
N ASP A 277 -1.77 -13.89 -1.11
CA ASP A 277 -2.28 -15.05 -0.38
C ASP A 277 -3.10 -14.62 0.85
N PHE A 278 -2.67 -13.57 1.56
CA PHE A 278 -3.43 -12.98 2.65
C PHE A 278 -4.78 -12.48 2.18
N LEU A 279 -4.82 -11.67 1.11
CA LEU A 279 -6.06 -11.15 0.53
C LEU A 279 -7.00 -12.27 0.06
N ASP A 280 -6.49 -13.27 -0.65
CA ASP A 280 -7.26 -14.44 -1.10
C ASP A 280 -7.81 -15.25 0.09
N SER A 281 -7.06 -15.31 1.19
CA SER A 281 -7.51 -15.97 2.43
C SER A 281 -8.57 -15.17 3.19
N THR A 282 -8.72 -13.86 2.90
CA THR A 282 -9.76 -13.03 3.51
C THR A 282 -11.13 -13.36 2.92
N GLU A 283 -11.68 -14.50 3.36
CA GLU A 283 -13.07 -14.88 3.09
C GLU A 283 -14.05 -13.82 3.64
N TYR A 284 -15.34 -14.01 3.35
CA TYR A 284 -16.46 -13.18 3.86
C TYR A 284 -16.43 -12.86 5.36
N ALA A 285 -15.73 -13.69 6.16
CA ALA A 285 -15.56 -13.51 7.60
C ALA A 285 -14.77 -12.25 8.00
N HIS A 286 -14.00 -11.66 7.08
CA HIS A 286 -13.08 -10.54 7.36
C HIS A 286 -13.53 -9.19 6.80
N GLY A 287 -14.80 -9.06 6.38
CA GLY A 287 -15.41 -7.77 5.99
C GLY A 287 -15.68 -7.60 4.50
N THR A 288 -15.25 -8.55 3.67
CA THR A 288 -15.50 -8.56 2.22
C THR A 288 -16.90 -9.12 1.93
N ARG A 289 -17.89 -8.25 1.72
CA ARG A 289 -19.27 -8.68 1.36
C ARG A 289 -19.40 -9.08 -0.11
N LEU A 290 -18.44 -8.64 -0.93
CA LEU A 290 -18.35 -8.90 -2.35
C LEU A 290 -16.96 -9.47 -2.61
N PRO A 291 -16.85 -10.72 -3.11
CA PRO A 291 -15.56 -11.31 -3.44
C PRO A 291 -14.75 -10.42 -4.37
N GLY A 292 -13.45 -10.28 -4.07
CA GLY A 292 -12.55 -9.41 -4.81
C GLY A 292 -12.66 -7.92 -4.46
N LEU A 293 -13.48 -7.53 -3.48
CA LEU A 293 -13.50 -6.17 -2.93
C LEU A 293 -13.06 -6.16 -1.46
N TYR A 294 -11.95 -5.49 -1.20
CA TYR A 294 -11.28 -5.41 0.09
C TYR A 294 -11.49 -4.04 0.75
N PRO A 295 -11.73 -4.00 2.07
CA PRO A 295 -11.73 -2.74 2.82
C PRO A 295 -10.35 -2.05 2.80
N ASN A 296 -10.32 -0.76 3.13
CA ASN A 296 -9.14 0.07 2.91
C ASN A 296 -8.08 -0.05 4.01
N GLU A 297 -8.45 -0.29 5.27
CA GLU A 297 -7.47 -0.33 6.37
C GLU A 297 -7.32 -1.73 6.99
N VAL A 298 -6.08 -2.14 7.23
CA VAL A 298 -5.73 -3.43 7.86
C VAL A 298 -5.00 -3.22 9.17
N ASN A 299 -5.38 -3.98 10.20
CA ASN A 299 -4.67 -4.02 11.47
C ASN A 299 -3.52 -5.04 11.42
N LEU A 300 -2.27 -4.58 11.54
CA LEU A 300 -1.05 -5.39 11.41
C LEU A 300 -0.84 -6.38 12.57
N TYR A 301 -1.40 -6.10 13.76
CA TYR A 301 -1.29 -7.00 14.92
C TYR A 301 -2.33 -8.12 14.89
N ALA A 302 -3.53 -7.78 14.41
CA ALA A 302 -4.68 -8.66 14.45
C ALA A 302 -4.89 -9.45 13.13
N GLY A 303 -4.38 -8.94 12.01
CA GLY A 303 -4.42 -9.61 10.70
C GLY A 303 -5.81 -9.60 10.07
N TYR A 304 -6.57 -8.52 10.27
CA TYR A 304 -7.88 -8.33 9.65
C TYR A 304 -8.14 -6.85 9.34
N PHE A 305 -9.08 -6.60 8.43
CA PHE A 305 -9.49 -5.24 8.07
C PHE A 305 -10.16 -4.52 9.24
N SER A 306 -9.68 -3.32 9.58
CA SER A 306 -10.23 -2.51 10.68
C SER A 306 -11.48 -1.71 10.30
N ASP A 307 -11.79 -1.62 9.00
CA ASP A 307 -12.96 -0.92 8.49
C ASP A 307 -13.81 -1.80 7.53
N SER A 308 -14.81 -1.17 6.89
CA SER A 308 -15.64 -1.79 5.85
C SER A 308 -15.77 -0.89 4.62
N ILE A 309 -14.87 0.10 4.48
CA ILE A 309 -14.89 1.07 3.41
C ILE A 309 -14.13 0.49 2.24
N VAL A 310 -14.85 0.27 1.14
CA VAL A 310 -14.26 -0.14 -0.14
C VAL A 310 -14.29 1.04 -1.09
N SER A 311 -13.16 1.35 -1.72
CA SER A 311 -13.04 2.42 -2.69
C SER A 311 -12.00 2.10 -3.76
N PHE A 312 -12.25 2.57 -4.98
CA PHE A 312 -11.27 2.63 -6.08
C PHE A 312 -10.52 3.98 -6.11
N GLY A 313 -10.69 4.81 -5.08
CA GLY A 313 -9.90 6.02 -4.87
C GLY A 313 -8.76 5.77 -3.87
N ALA A 314 -8.20 6.86 -3.36
CA ALA A 314 -7.09 6.83 -2.41
C ALA A 314 -7.29 5.78 -1.28
N MET A 315 -6.18 5.14 -0.90
CA MET A 315 -6.08 4.03 0.07
C MET A 315 -6.50 2.65 -0.47
N GLY A 316 -7.16 2.56 -1.63
CA GLY A 316 -7.54 1.27 -2.24
C GLY A 316 -7.29 1.15 -3.75
N ASP A 317 -7.13 2.27 -4.46
CA ASP A 317 -6.95 2.36 -5.91
C ASP A 317 -5.94 1.37 -6.51
N SER A 318 -4.66 1.54 -6.19
CA SER A 318 -3.52 0.87 -6.81
C SER A 318 -3.46 -0.62 -6.48
N ALA A 319 -4.08 -1.05 -5.38
CA ALA A 319 -4.29 -2.46 -5.10
C ALA A 319 -5.11 -3.12 -6.23
N TYR A 320 -6.20 -2.50 -6.69
CA TYR A 320 -6.99 -3.06 -7.79
C TYR A 320 -6.33 -2.89 -9.17
N GLU A 321 -5.26 -2.11 -9.28
CA GLU A 321 -4.49 -1.97 -10.51
C GLU A 321 -3.51 -3.14 -10.71
N VAL A 322 -2.95 -3.67 -9.62
CA VAL A 322 -1.79 -4.57 -9.68
C VAL A 322 -2.04 -5.99 -9.16
N ILE A 323 -3.18 -6.25 -8.50
CA ILE A 323 -3.58 -7.57 -7.97
C ILE A 323 -4.65 -8.18 -8.89
#